data_AF-A0A392ST31-F1
#
_entry.id   AF-A0A392ST31-F1
#
_cell.length_a   1.000
_cell.length_b   1.000
_cell.length_c   1.000
_cell.angle_alpha   90.00
_cell.angle_beta   90.00
_cell.angle_gamma   90.00
#
_symmetry.space_group_name_H-M   'P 1'
#
loop_
_entity.id
_entity.type
_entity.pdbx_description
1 polymer ?
#
loop_
_entity_poly.entity_id
_entity_poly.type
_entity_poly.pdbx_seq_one_letter_code
_entity_poly.pdbx_strand_id
1 'polypeptide(L)'
;MGAKERFSMIVASYNIRGLGGRVKRRRIRDLVREHKVDFLALQETKLESVSEKLCHGLWGANDCCWAFLPSVGASGGILSIW
;
A
#
# COMPACT_ATOMS: atom_id res chain seq x y z
N MET A 1 18.38 30.42 15.31
CA MET A 1 18.18 29.00 15.65
C MET A 1 16.79 28.61 15.18
N GLY A 2 16.66 28.14 13.93
CA GLY A 2 15.36 27.75 13.38
C GLY A 2 14.89 26.45 14.03
N ALA A 3 13.64 26.40 14.50
CA ALA A 3 13.05 25.15 14.94
C ALA A 3 13.13 24.14 13.79
N LYS A 4 13.63 22.92 14.06
CA LYS A 4 13.52 21.82 13.10
C LYS A 4 12.03 21.57 12.88
N GLU A 5 11.52 21.86 11.68
CA GLU A 5 10.21 21.37 11.27
C GLU A 5 10.20 19.85 11.42
N ARG A 6 9.24 19.35 12.19
CA ARG A 6 9.05 17.93 12.42
C ARG A 6 7.97 17.47 11.45
N PHE A 7 8.38 16.94 10.31
CA PHE A 7 7.46 16.26 9.40
C PHE A 7 6.96 14.98 10.09
N SER A 8 5.66 14.93 10.38
CA SER A 8 5.01 13.72 10.88
C SER A 8 4.68 12.81 9.71
N MET A 9 5.17 11.57 9.73
CA MET A 9 4.86 10.56 8.73
C MET A 9 3.84 9.57 9.30
N ILE A 10 2.76 9.33 8.57
CA ILE A 10 1.71 8.36 8.89
C ILE A 10 1.98 7.06 8.13
N VAL A 11 2.26 5.99 8.87
CA VAL A 11 2.52 4.66 8.30
C VAL A 11 1.34 3.74 8.59
N ALA A 12 0.80 3.10 7.56
CA ALA A 12 -0.17 2.03 7.68
C ALA A 12 0.46 0.69 7.31
N SER A 13 0.28 -0.32 8.17
CA SER A 13 0.73 -1.69 7.92
C SER A 13 -0.44 -2.64 8.09
N TYR A 14 -0.73 -3.46 7.07
CA TYR A 14 -1.92 -4.31 7.07
C TYR A 14 -1.71 -5.66 6.37
N ASN A 15 -1.92 -6.73 7.12
CA ASN A 15 -1.95 -8.08 6.58
C ASN A 15 -3.31 -8.33 5.89
N ILE A 16 -3.33 -8.32 4.56
CA ILE A 16 -4.58 -8.29 3.78
C ILE A 16 -5.14 -9.69 3.47
N ARG A 17 -4.31 -10.74 3.61
CA ARG A 17 -4.65 -12.14 3.30
C ARG A 17 -5.35 -12.30 1.94
N GLY A 18 -4.70 -11.82 0.90
CA GLY A 18 -5.16 -11.84 -0.49
C GLY A 18 -5.76 -10.51 -0.95
N LEU A 19 -5.16 -9.91 -1.97
CA LEU A 19 -5.53 -8.61 -2.55
C LEU A 19 -6.27 -8.73 -3.91
N GLY A 20 -6.69 -9.94 -4.30
CA GLY A 20 -7.38 -10.19 -5.57
C GLY A 20 -8.76 -9.51 -5.70
N GLY A 21 -9.49 -9.35 -4.60
CA GLY A 21 -10.87 -8.85 -4.60
C GLY A 21 -10.99 -7.32 -4.65
N ARG A 22 -11.92 -6.81 -5.48
CA ARG A 22 -12.19 -5.37 -5.63
C ARG A 22 -12.61 -4.68 -4.33
N VAL A 23 -13.38 -5.35 -3.47
CA VAL A 23 -13.86 -4.80 -2.19
C VAL A 23 -12.69 -4.49 -1.25
N LYS A 24 -11.72 -5.41 -1.13
CA LYS A 24 -10.53 -5.21 -0.31
C LYS A 24 -9.67 -4.06 -0.84
N ARG A 25 -9.46 -4.00 -2.16
CA ARG A 25 -8.71 -2.90 -2.80
C ARG A 25 -9.36 -1.54 -2.52
N ARG A 26 -10.69 -1.46 -2.59
CA ARG A 26 -11.44 -0.24 -2.23
C ARG A 26 -11.20 0.14 -0.77
N ARG A 27 -11.30 -0.80 0.17
CA ARG A 27 -11.06 -0.53 1.60
C ARG A 27 -9.64 -0.02 1.86
N ILE A 28 -8.62 -0.56 1.18
CA ILE A 28 -7.25 -0.05 1.30
C ILE A 28 -7.15 1.39 0.83
N ARG A 29 -7.73 1.72 -0.34
CA ARG A 29 -7.74 3.10 -0.82
C ARG A 29 -8.48 4.04 0.12
N ASP A 30 -9.62 3.62 0.65
CA ASP A 30 -10.40 4.42 1.57
C ASP A 30 -9.59 4.68 2.87
N LEU A 31 -8.87 3.67 3.38
CA LEU A 31 -7.94 3.79 4.51
C LEU A 31 -6.81 4.80 4.23
N VAL A 32 -6.15 4.70 3.07
CA VAL A 32 -5.08 5.62 2.66
C VAL A 32 -5.57 7.07 2.68
N ARG A 33 -6.77 7.30 2.11
CA ARG A 33 -7.37 8.63 2.01
C ARG A 33 -7.86 9.17 3.36
N GLU A 34 -8.54 8.34 4.14
CA GLU A 34 -9.13 8.73 5.42
C GLU A 34 -8.05 9.12 6.44
N HIS A 35 -6.96 8.36 6.48
CA HIS A 35 -5.88 8.59 7.45
C HIS A 35 -4.71 9.40 6.89
N LYS A 36 -4.76 9.84 5.62
CA LYS A 36 -3.67 10.57 4.95
C LYS A 36 -2.33 9.81 5.10
N VAL A 37 -2.35 8.54 4.74
CA VAL A 37 -1.19 7.65 4.87
C VAL A 37 -0.08 8.11 3.94
N ASP A 38 1.12 8.28 4.47
CA ASP A 38 2.35 8.61 3.72
C ASP A 38 3.11 7.37 3.28
N PHE A 39 2.94 6.23 3.98
CA PHE A 39 3.53 4.95 3.61
C PHE A 39 2.59 3.80 3.94
N LEU A 40 2.24 3.00 2.94
CA LEU A 40 1.40 1.81 3.06
C LEU A 40 2.24 0.55 2.90
N ALA A 41 2.19 -0.36 3.87
CA ALA A 41 2.76 -1.70 3.80
C ALA A 41 1.65 -2.77 3.84
N LEU A 42 1.53 -3.55 2.77
CA LEU A 42 0.60 -4.69 2.69
C LEU A 42 1.36 -6.00 2.72
N GLN A 43 0.98 -6.91 3.62
CA GLN A 43 1.53 -8.27 3.70
C GLN A 43 0.49 -9.32 3.34
N GLU A 44 0.95 -10.51 2.96
CA GLU A 44 0.10 -11.62 2.49
C GLU A 44 -0.79 -11.18 1.32
N THR A 45 -0.21 -10.45 0.36
CA THR A 45 -0.95 -9.97 -0.81
C THR A 45 -1.44 -11.12 -1.68
N LYS A 46 -0.72 -12.25 -1.68
CA LYS A 46 -0.96 -13.44 -2.52
C LYS A 46 -1.05 -13.08 -4.01
N LEU A 47 -0.26 -12.10 -4.43
CA LEU A 47 -0.13 -11.69 -5.81
C LEU A 47 1.24 -12.12 -6.32
N GLU A 48 1.28 -12.69 -7.53
CA GLU A 48 2.53 -13.03 -8.21
C GLU A 48 3.07 -11.86 -9.05
N SER A 49 2.23 -10.88 -9.35
CA SER A 49 2.60 -9.65 -10.04
C SER A 49 1.71 -8.48 -9.61
N VAL A 50 2.22 -7.26 -9.79
CA VAL A 50 1.46 -6.02 -9.62
C VAL A 50 1.59 -5.19 -10.88
N SER A 51 0.52 -4.51 -11.25
CA SER A 51 0.50 -3.51 -12.32
C SER A 51 0.49 -2.11 -11.73
N GLU A 52 1.04 -1.13 -12.44
CA GLU A 52 0.94 0.30 -12.10
C GLU A 52 -0.52 0.72 -11.79
N LYS A 53 -1.48 0.31 -12.64
CA LYS A 53 -2.92 0.57 -12.43
C LYS A 53 -3.45 0.06 -11.09
N LEU A 54 -2.92 -1.05 -10.58
CA LEU A 54 -3.27 -1.59 -9.27
C LEU A 54 -2.70 -0.69 -8.17
N CYS A 55 -1.42 -0.33 -8.27
CA CYS A 55 -0.75 0.55 -7.30
C CYS A 55 -1.45 1.90 -7.21
N HIS A 56 -1.69 2.59 -8.34
CA HIS A 56 -2.44 3.85 -8.38
C HIS A 56 -3.87 3.69 -7.85
N GLY A 57 -4.50 2.54 -8.12
CA GLY A 57 -5.84 2.24 -7.63
C GLY A 57 -5.92 2.06 -6.11
N LEU A 58 -4.84 1.57 -5.48
CA LEU A 58 -4.72 1.41 -4.03
C LEU A 58 -4.31 2.71 -3.35
N TRP A 59 -3.35 3.44 -3.96
CA TRP A 59 -2.87 4.73 -3.46
C TRP A 59 -3.94 5.82 -3.58
N GLY A 60 -4.67 5.82 -4.68
CA GLY A 60 -5.70 6.80 -4.99
C GLY A 60 -5.19 8.03 -5.73
N ALA A 61 -3.92 8.03 -6.16
CA ALA A 61 -3.28 9.01 -7.02
C ALA A 61 -2.17 8.35 -7.88
N ASN A 62 -1.63 9.07 -8.86
CA ASN A 62 -0.59 8.55 -9.80
C ASN A 62 0.84 8.94 -9.37
N ASP A 63 0.97 9.86 -8.42
CA ASP A 63 2.21 10.30 -7.81
C ASP A 63 2.57 9.38 -6.63
N CYS A 64 2.95 8.15 -6.96
CA CYS A 64 3.49 7.22 -5.97
C CYS A 64 4.61 6.36 -6.56
N CYS A 65 5.49 5.94 -5.67
CA CYS A 65 6.43 4.86 -5.88
C CYS A 65 5.94 3.61 -5.16
N TRP A 66 6.42 2.45 -5.60
CA TRP A 66 6.13 1.20 -4.91
C TRP A 66 7.29 0.23 -5.01
N ALA A 67 7.36 -0.67 -4.04
CA ALA A 67 8.21 -1.85 -4.06
C ALA A 67 7.36 -3.10 -3.83
N PHE A 68 7.68 -4.17 -4.53
CA PHE A 68 6.88 -5.38 -4.51
C PHE A 68 7.77 -6.63 -4.44
N LEU A 69 7.40 -7.55 -3.55
CA LEU A 69 7.92 -8.90 -3.50
C LEU A 69 6.77 -9.86 -3.85
N PRO A 70 6.86 -10.65 -4.94
CA PRO A 70 5.80 -11.56 -5.34
C PRO A 70 5.58 -12.68 -4.33
N SER A 71 4.35 -13.21 -4.29
CA SER A 71 4.06 -14.45 -3.57
C SER A 71 4.62 -15.66 -4.30
N VAL A 72 4.89 -16.73 -3.54
CA VAL A 72 5.20 -18.06 -4.10
C VAL A 72 3.98 -18.94 -3.86
N GLY A 73 3.21 -19.18 -4.91
CA GLY A 73 1.90 -19.83 -4.80
C GLY A 73 0.97 -19.07 -3.85
N ALA A 74 0.42 -19.77 -2.84
CA ALA A 74 -0.51 -19.18 -1.88
C ALA A 74 0.15 -18.49 -0.67
N SER A 75 1.49 -18.43 -0.63
CA SER A 75 2.26 -17.94 0.52
C SER A 75 2.91 -16.58 0.26
N GLY A 76 2.73 -15.65 1.20
CA GLY A 76 3.45 -14.39 1.24
C GLY A 76 2.96 -13.35 0.22
N GLY A 77 3.93 -12.62 -0.32
CA GLY A 77 3.71 -11.42 -1.12
C GLY A 77 3.65 -10.16 -0.27
N ILE A 78 4.44 -9.15 -0.62
CA ILE A 78 4.53 -7.86 0.08
C ILE A 78 4.42 -6.75 -0.97
N LEU A 79 3.63 -5.72 -0.67
CA LEU A 79 3.54 -4.49 -1.46
C LEU A 79 3.69 -3.29 -0.54
N SER A 80 4.66 -2.43 -0.84
CA SER A 80 4.84 -1.13 -0.19
C SER A 80 4.57 -0.01 -1.18
N ILE A 81 3.84 1.04 -0.78
CA ILE A 81 3.50 2.20 -1.62
C ILE A 81 3.71 3.48 -0.81
N TRP A 82 4.28 4.53 -1.43
CA TRP A 82 4.51 5.85 -0.85
C TRP A 82 4.57 6.94 -1.91
#